data_AF-B6JZA1-F1
#
_entry.id   AF-B6JZA1-F1
#
_cell.length_a   1.000
_cell.length_b   1.000
_cell.length_c   1.000
_cell.angle_alpha   90.00
_cell.angle_beta   90.00
_cell.angle_gamma   90.00
#
_symmetry.space_group_name_H-M   'P 1'
#
loop_
_entity.id
_entity.type
_entity.pdbx_description
1 polymer ?
#
loop_
_entity_poly.entity_id
_entity_poly.type
_entity_poly.pdbx_seq_one_letter_code
_entity_poly.pdbx_strand_id
1 'polypeptide(L)'
;MRLKKSTRSVVKDRIQKSWQPLSEGRRREVALILRTCSRLVLHSIQSESRKETAESWLVSKLEKMEQGLLTLPVPKPAKKQPLLTQLSTINYQLEQQLYSDLEHIEKLRLELQYEYDCRKADQENLSQMSENLKANQERYMDKSNRLHPVLRKQRIREEEQMQLLEDICYESDDDELSSNSSAIPSKLYRQIQAPLSRIDKTLQPIIQLQEKLDELTTLLHTKATKLPGHVDQTSKKKQKNNFP
;
A
#
# COMPACT_ATOMS: atom_id res chain seq x y z
N MET A 1 -16.56 -11.57 -4.67
CA MET A 1 -16.15 -12.90 -4.16
C MET A 1 -17.18 -13.41 -3.16
N ARG A 2 -17.74 -14.61 -3.34
CA ARG A 2 -18.67 -15.22 -2.35
C ARG A 2 -17.89 -16.20 -1.47
N LEU A 3 -17.74 -15.87 -0.19
CA LEU A 3 -17.10 -16.74 0.81
C LEU A 3 -18.01 -17.95 1.08
N LYS A 4 -17.52 -19.17 0.79
CA LYS A 4 -18.24 -20.41 1.13
C LYS A 4 -18.10 -20.67 2.63
N LYS A 5 -19.22 -20.95 3.30
CA LYS A 5 -19.22 -21.35 4.72
C LYS A 5 -18.43 -22.65 4.88
N SER A 6 -17.30 -22.61 5.57
CA SER A 6 -16.57 -23.79 6.00
C SER A 6 -17.19 -24.28 7.32
N THR A 7 -17.97 -25.35 7.26
CA THR A 7 -18.49 -26.02 8.46
C THR A 7 -17.60 -27.22 8.79
N ARG A 8 -16.96 -27.22 9.97
CA ARG A 8 -16.26 -28.40 10.49
C ARG A 8 -17.27 -29.29 11.22
N SER A 9 -17.46 -30.52 10.76
CA SER A 9 -18.18 -31.54 11.52
C SER A 9 -17.31 -32.05 12.68
N VAL A 10 -17.91 -32.21 13.85
CA VAL A 10 -17.24 -32.75 15.05
C VAL A 10 -17.96 -34.02 15.47
N VAL A 11 -17.21 -35.10 15.65
CA VAL A 11 -17.75 -36.41 16.08
C VAL A 11 -18.32 -36.31 17.51
N LYS A 12 -19.48 -36.94 17.76
CA LYS A 12 -20.18 -36.92 19.06
C LYS A 12 -19.28 -37.36 20.22
N ASP A 13 -18.48 -38.41 20.01
CA ASP A 13 -17.54 -38.92 21.01
C ASP A 13 -16.50 -37.88 21.45
N ARG A 14 -16.07 -37.03 20.51
CA ARG A 14 -15.12 -35.96 20.79
C ARG A 14 -15.76 -34.88 21.67
N ILE A 15 -17.03 -34.59 21.45
CA ILE A 15 -17.80 -33.65 22.28
C ILE A 15 -17.88 -34.20 23.71
N GLN A 16 -18.34 -35.44 23.88
CA GLN A 16 -18.52 -36.04 25.21
C GLN A 16 -17.21 -36.17 26.01
N LYS A 17 -16.08 -36.45 25.35
CA LYS A 17 -14.78 -36.62 26.03
C LYS A 17 -14.04 -35.31 26.33
N SER A 18 -14.18 -34.30 25.47
CA SER A 18 -13.33 -33.10 25.53
C SER A 18 -14.05 -31.83 25.98
N TRP A 19 -15.37 -31.75 25.78
CA TRP A 19 -16.16 -30.59 26.14
C TRP A 19 -16.67 -30.75 27.58
N GLN A 20 -16.66 -29.66 28.33
CA GLN A 20 -17.11 -29.64 29.71
C GLN A 20 -18.30 -28.70 29.85
N PRO A 21 -19.18 -28.94 30.84
CA PRO A 21 -20.24 -27.99 31.14
C PRO A 21 -19.64 -26.64 31.52
N LEU A 22 -20.39 -25.57 31.25
CA LEU A 22 -19.95 -24.21 31.53
C LEU A 22 -19.75 -24.00 33.04
N SER A 23 -18.69 -23.28 33.42
CA SER A 23 -18.43 -22.95 34.83
C SER A 23 -19.55 -22.08 35.41
N GLU A 24 -19.78 -22.19 36.73
CA GLU A 24 -20.82 -21.40 37.42
C GLU A 24 -20.71 -19.89 37.19
N GLY A 25 -19.50 -19.33 37.26
CA GLY A 25 -19.27 -17.91 37.02
C GLY A 25 -19.73 -17.48 35.62
N ARG A 26 -19.31 -18.22 34.58
CA ARG A 26 -19.72 -17.91 33.20
C ARG A 26 -21.21 -18.16 32.94
N ARG A 27 -21.81 -19.16 33.61
CA ARG A 27 -23.27 -19.37 33.55
C ARG A 27 -24.02 -18.14 34.09
N ARG A 28 -23.58 -17.59 35.22
CA ARG A 28 -24.16 -16.38 35.80
C ARG A 28 -23.97 -15.16 34.89
N GLU A 29 -22.79 -15.01 34.28
CA GLU A 29 -22.53 -13.94 33.31
C GLU A 29 -23.46 -14.01 32.10
N VAL A 30 -23.61 -15.19 31.50
CA VAL A 30 -24.52 -15.40 30.35
C VAL A 30 -25.99 -15.15 30.75
N ALA A 31 -26.41 -15.66 31.91
CA ALA A 31 -27.75 -15.40 32.43
C ALA A 31 -28.00 -13.90 32.65
N LEU A 32 -27.00 -13.18 33.18
CA LEU A 32 -27.07 -11.73 33.38
C LEU A 32 -27.20 -10.98 32.05
N ILE A 33 -26.38 -11.34 31.04
CA ILE A 33 -26.46 -10.77 29.70
C ILE A 33 -27.85 -11.00 29.09
N LEU A 34 -28.37 -12.22 29.17
CA LEU A 34 -29.69 -12.55 28.63
C LEU A 34 -30.81 -11.77 29.32
N ARG A 35 -30.73 -11.59 30.65
CA ARG A 35 -31.68 -10.76 31.42
C ARG A 35 -31.56 -9.26 31.10
N THR A 36 -30.36 -8.75 30.84
CA THR A 36 -30.19 -7.35 30.40
C THR A 36 -30.75 -7.14 28.99
N CYS A 37 -30.52 -8.08 28.07
CA CYS A 37 -31.08 -8.03 26.72
C CYS A 37 -32.60 -8.14 26.74
N SER A 38 -33.18 -9.00 27.57
CA SER A 38 -34.64 -9.13 27.67
C SER A 38 -35.31 -7.84 28.15
N ARG A 39 -34.69 -7.14 29.10
CA ARG A 39 -35.17 -5.81 29.55
C ARG A 39 -35.19 -4.78 28.42
N LEU A 40 -34.14 -4.74 27.59
CA LEU A 40 -34.09 -3.84 26.44
C LEU A 40 -35.21 -4.13 25.43
N VAL A 41 -35.47 -5.42 25.17
CA VAL A 41 -36.55 -5.83 24.27
C VAL A 41 -37.91 -5.47 24.86
N LEU A 42 -38.16 -5.73 26.15
CA LEU A 42 -39.43 -5.38 26.80
C LEU A 42 -39.68 -3.87 26.81
N HIS A 43 -38.63 -3.06 26.99
CA HIS A 43 -38.74 -1.60 26.95
C HIS A 43 -39.06 -1.05 25.54
N SER A 44 -38.81 -1.83 24.48
CA SER A 44 -39.18 -1.43 23.11
C SER A 44 -40.68 -1.59 22.80
N ILE A 45 -41.42 -2.34 23.63
CA ILE A 45 -42.85 -2.59 23.43
C ILE A 45 -43.66 -1.48 24.09
N GLN A 46 -44.42 -0.72 23.29
CA GLN A 46 -45.22 0.42 23.78
C GLN A 46 -46.54 0.03 24.47
N SER A 47 -47.05 -1.18 24.24
CA SER A 47 -48.34 -1.65 24.77
C SER A 47 -48.15 -2.49 26.03
N GLU A 48 -48.77 -2.08 27.14
CA GLU A 48 -48.57 -2.75 28.44
C GLU A 48 -49.09 -4.20 28.46
N SER A 49 -50.25 -4.49 27.85
CA SER A 49 -50.78 -5.86 27.76
C SER A 49 -49.92 -6.79 26.90
N ARG A 50 -49.31 -6.25 25.83
CA ARG A 50 -48.33 -7.00 25.02
C ARG A 50 -47.00 -7.18 25.76
N LYS A 51 -46.64 -6.23 26.62
CA LYS A 51 -45.41 -6.27 27.42
C LYS A 51 -45.51 -7.32 28.52
N GLU A 52 -46.62 -7.39 29.26
CA GLU A 52 -46.84 -8.44 30.27
C GLU A 52 -46.85 -9.86 29.67
N THR A 53 -47.49 -10.03 28.51
CA THR A 53 -47.49 -11.31 27.79
C THR A 53 -46.11 -11.67 27.23
N ALA A 54 -45.36 -10.68 26.71
CA ALA A 54 -43.98 -10.87 26.30
C ALA A 54 -43.04 -11.17 27.48
N GLU A 55 -43.26 -10.56 28.64
CA GLU A 55 -42.46 -10.76 29.85
C GLU A 55 -42.62 -12.18 30.38
N SER A 56 -43.86 -12.64 30.57
CA SER A 56 -44.12 -14.02 31.00
C SER A 56 -43.56 -15.06 30.02
N TRP A 57 -43.66 -14.81 28.71
CA TRP A 57 -43.05 -15.67 27.69
C TRP A 57 -41.52 -15.65 27.75
N LEU A 58 -40.91 -14.46 27.87
CA LEU A 58 -39.46 -14.29 27.95
C LEU A 58 -38.89 -14.94 29.21
N VAL A 59 -39.52 -14.79 30.36
CA VAL A 59 -39.11 -15.43 31.62
C VAL A 59 -39.11 -16.95 31.46
N SER A 60 -40.19 -17.53 30.93
CA SER A 60 -40.25 -18.99 30.68
C SER A 60 -39.17 -19.46 29.70
N LYS A 61 -38.81 -18.65 28.70
CA LYS A 61 -37.72 -18.97 27.77
C LYS A 61 -36.34 -18.83 28.41
N LEU A 62 -36.13 -17.81 29.23
CA LEU A 62 -34.89 -17.60 29.97
C LEU A 62 -34.64 -18.76 30.94
N GLU A 63 -35.65 -19.22 31.67
CA GLU A 63 -35.53 -20.38 32.56
C GLU A 63 -35.15 -21.66 31.81
N LYS A 64 -35.79 -21.90 30.65
CA LYS A 64 -35.44 -23.05 29.79
C LYS A 64 -34.00 -22.95 29.25
N MET A 65 -33.56 -21.74 28.91
CA MET A 65 -32.18 -21.51 28.47
C MET A 65 -31.19 -21.68 29.62
N GLU A 66 -31.49 -21.18 30.81
CA GLU A 66 -30.66 -21.37 32.01
C GLU A 66 -30.51 -22.86 32.35
N GLN A 67 -31.60 -23.63 32.28
CA GLN A 67 -31.56 -25.09 32.44
C GLN A 67 -30.75 -25.77 31.33
N GLY A 68 -30.89 -25.33 30.07
CA GLY A 68 -30.10 -25.84 28.95
C GLY A 68 -28.60 -25.55 29.11
N LEU A 69 -28.23 -24.40 29.67
CA LEU A 69 -26.84 -24.02 29.94
C LEU A 69 -26.18 -24.87 31.03
N LEU A 70 -26.96 -25.56 31.88
CA LEU A 70 -26.42 -26.48 32.88
C LEU A 70 -25.78 -27.72 32.24
N THR A 71 -26.39 -28.22 31.18
CA THR A 71 -26.02 -29.49 30.53
C THR A 71 -25.31 -29.30 29.20
N LEU A 72 -25.28 -28.07 28.66
CA LEU A 72 -24.64 -27.77 27.39
C LEU A 72 -23.12 -28.01 27.47
N PRO A 73 -22.58 -29.00 26.72
CA PRO A 73 -21.15 -29.19 26.64
C PRO A 73 -20.54 -28.04 25.83
N VAL A 74 -19.54 -27.37 26.39
CA VAL A 74 -18.82 -26.27 25.71
C VAL A 74 -17.38 -26.70 25.44
N PRO A 75 -16.84 -26.44 24.24
CA PRO A 75 -15.43 -26.70 23.97
C PRO A 75 -14.54 -25.97 24.97
N LYS A 76 -13.50 -26.66 25.46
CA LYS A 76 -12.49 -26.01 26.30
C LYS A 76 -11.87 -24.84 25.53
N PRO A 77 -11.71 -23.67 26.16
CA PRO A 77 -11.04 -22.55 25.50
C PRO A 77 -9.64 -23.02 25.09
N ALA A 78 -9.35 -22.97 23.79
CA ALA A 78 -8.02 -23.29 23.32
C ALA A 78 -7.04 -22.28 23.92
N LYS A 79 -5.90 -22.75 24.47
CA LYS A 79 -4.85 -21.91 25.06
C LYS A 79 -4.31 -20.79 24.15
N LYS A 80 -4.67 -20.81 22.86
CA LYS A 80 -4.17 -19.93 21.80
C LYS A 80 -5.22 -19.01 21.17
N GLN A 81 -6.45 -18.96 21.69
CA GLN A 81 -7.37 -17.93 21.21
C GLN A 81 -7.08 -16.63 21.96
N PRO A 82 -6.73 -15.54 21.26
CA PRO A 82 -6.58 -14.26 21.92
C PRO A 82 -7.89 -13.93 22.61
N LEU A 83 -7.80 -13.57 23.90
CA LEU A 83 -8.95 -13.10 24.65
C LEU A 83 -9.55 -11.91 23.87
N LEU A 84 -10.87 -11.75 23.85
CA LEU A 84 -11.54 -10.65 23.12
C LEU A 84 -10.89 -9.28 23.41
N THR A 85 -10.40 -9.09 24.64
CA THR A 85 -9.65 -7.91 25.06
C THR A 85 -8.33 -7.73 24.30
N GLN A 86 -7.56 -8.79 24.08
CA GLN A 86 -6.32 -8.74 23.27
C GLN A 86 -6.61 -8.41 21.80
N LEU A 87 -7.71 -8.93 21.24
CA LEU A 87 -8.14 -8.56 19.90
C LEU A 87 -8.54 -7.09 19.84
N SER A 88 -9.26 -6.58 20.84
CA SER A 88 -9.64 -5.17 20.89
C SER A 88 -8.43 -4.23 20.99
N THR A 89 -7.39 -4.61 21.76
CA THR A 89 -6.17 -3.81 21.87
C THR A 89 -5.37 -3.82 20.58
N ILE A 90 -5.26 -4.98 19.91
CA ILE A 90 -4.59 -5.07 18.61
C ILE A 90 -5.34 -4.24 17.57
N ASN A 91 -6.67 -4.33 17.55
CA ASN A 91 -7.48 -3.55 16.61
C ASN A 91 -7.33 -2.05 16.84
N TYR A 92 -7.31 -1.60 18.10
CA TYR A 92 -7.06 -0.19 18.43
C TYR A 92 -5.66 0.28 17.98
N GLN A 93 -4.62 -0.54 18.16
CA GLN A 93 -3.28 -0.21 17.68
C GLN A 93 -3.23 -0.09 16.14
N LEU A 94 -3.89 -1.01 15.45
CA LEU A 94 -3.99 -0.96 13.99
C LEU A 94 -4.78 0.26 13.50
N GLU A 95 -5.86 0.62 14.20
CA GLU A 95 -6.62 1.83 13.92
C GLU A 95 -5.76 3.10 14.11
N GLN A 96 -5.00 3.20 15.20
CA GLN A 96 -4.08 4.32 15.40
C GLN A 96 -3.00 4.41 14.32
N GLN A 97 -2.41 3.29 13.93
CA GLN A 97 -1.43 3.26 12.85
C GLN A 97 -2.06 3.69 11.53
N LEU A 98 -3.26 3.20 11.21
CA LEU A 98 -3.98 3.58 10.01
C LEU A 98 -4.24 5.09 9.95
N TYR A 99 -4.65 5.72 11.06
CA TYR A 99 -4.85 7.17 11.10
C TYR A 99 -3.56 7.94 10.83
N SER A 100 -2.46 7.53 11.47
CA SER A 100 -1.14 8.13 11.23
C SER A 100 -0.70 7.99 9.78
N ASP A 101 -0.90 6.81 9.18
CA ASP A 101 -0.53 6.55 7.79
C ASP A 101 -1.38 7.37 6.82
N LEU A 102 -2.68 7.54 7.09
CA LEU A 102 -3.57 8.37 6.30
C LEU A 102 -3.19 9.85 6.34
N GLU A 103 -2.85 10.38 7.52
CA GLU A 103 -2.33 11.76 7.64
C GLU A 103 -1.01 11.94 6.89
N HIS A 104 -0.12 10.94 6.92
CA HIS A 104 1.13 11.01 6.19
C HIS A 104 0.90 10.98 4.67
N ILE A 105 -0.03 10.15 4.18
CA ILE A 105 -0.43 10.12 2.78
C ILE A 105 -1.02 11.47 2.35
N GLU A 106 -1.82 12.12 3.19
CA GLU A 106 -2.38 13.44 2.87
C GLU A 106 -1.28 14.50 2.71
N LYS A 107 -0.30 14.52 3.61
CA LYS A 107 0.89 15.40 3.49
C LYS A 107 1.65 15.15 2.18
N LEU A 108 1.90 13.89 1.86
CA LEU A 108 2.59 13.53 0.60
C LEU A 108 1.79 13.93 -0.64
N ARG A 109 0.45 13.85 -0.59
CA ARG A 109 -0.39 14.31 -1.70
C ARG A 109 -0.29 15.82 -1.91
N LEU A 110 -0.29 16.60 -0.83
CA LEU A 110 -0.12 18.06 -0.91
C LEU A 110 1.26 18.42 -1.46
N GLU A 111 2.32 17.75 -1.01
CA GLU A 111 3.68 17.97 -1.51
C GLU A 111 3.78 17.64 -3.00
N LEU A 112 3.20 16.51 -3.42
CA LEU A 112 3.19 16.12 -4.83
C LEU A 112 2.43 17.13 -5.69
N GLN A 113 1.31 17.65 -5.19
CA GLN A 113 0.56 18.69 -5.88
C GLN A 113 1.38 19.98 -6.02
N TYR A 114 2.08 20.39 -4.96
CA TYR A 114 2.98 21.55 -5.01
C TYR A 114 4.10 21.37 -6.04
N GLU A 115 4.77 20.22 -6.05
CA GLU A 115 5.81 19.89 -7.02
C GLU A 115 5.28 19.87 -8.46
N TYR A 116 4.07 19.36 -8.66
CA TYR A 116 3.41 19.37 -9.96
C TYR A 116 3.15 20.80 -10.46
N ASP A 117 2.64 21.67 -9.58
CA ASP A 117 2.36 23.07 -9.90
C ASP A 117 3.67 23.84 -10.19
N CYS A 118 4.73 23.60 -9.42
CA CYS A 118 6.06 24.17 -9.66
C CYS A 118 6.61 23.74 -11.03
N ARG A 119 6.57 22.44 -11.32
CA ARG A 119 7.03 21.91 -12.61
C ARG A 119 6.25 22.49 -13.78
N LYS A 120 4.94 22.69 -13.61
CA LYS A 120 4.11 23.30 -14.65
C LYS A 120 4.51 24.75 -14.90
N ALA A 121 4.74 25.52 -13.83
CA ALA A 121 5.22 26.90 -13.94
C ALA A 121 6.60 26.97 -14.63
N ASP A 122 7.52 26.08 -14.29
CA ASP A 122 8.84 26.00 -14.93
C ASP A 122 8.73 25.66 -16.42
N GLN A 123 7.83 24.75 -16.78
CA GLN A 123 7.59 24.41 -18.18
C GLN A 123 7.00 25.59 -18.97
N GLU A 124 6.09 26.35 -18.37
CA GLU A 124 5.55 27.58 -18.96
C GLU A 124 6.62 28.68 -19.08
N ASN A 125 7.51 28.80 -18.09
CA ASN A 125 8.63 29.74 -18.15
C ASN A 125 9.63 29.37 -19.25
N LEU A 126 9.95 28.08 -19.40
CA LEU A 126 10.83 27.57 -20.45
C LEU A 126 10.22 27.79 -21.84
N SER A 127 8.91 27.54 -22.01
CA SER A 127 8.26 27.79 -23.30
C SER A 127 8.32 29.28 -23.66
N GLN A 128 7.98 30.18 -22.72
CA GLN A 128 8.09 31.62 -22.92
C GLN A 128 9.52 32.07 -23.22
N MET A 129 10.52 31.56 -22.51
CA MET A 129 11.92 31.88 -22.77
C MET A 129 12.34 31.40 -24.17
N SER A 130 11.90 30.21 -24.59
CA SER A 130 12.19 29.69 -25.92
C SER A 130 11.55 30.52 -27.04
N GLU A 131 10.31 30.99 -26.85
CA GLU A 131 9.62 31.87 -27.79
C GLU A 131 10.31 33.24 -27.87
N ASN A 132 10.70 33.81 -26.74
CA ASN A 132 11.45 35.06 -26.67
C ASN A 132 12.83 34.94 -27.34
N LEU A 133 13.54 33.82 -27.16
CA LEU A 133 14.81 33.55 -27.82
C LEU A 133 14.64 33.49 -29.33
N LYS A 134 13.64 32.76 -29.83
CA LYS A 134 13.32 32.70 -31.27
C LYS A 134 12.99 34.08 -31.83
N ALA A 135 12.10 34.83 -31.17
CA ALA A 135 11.71 36.17 -31.61
C ALA A 135 12.90 37.15 -31.60
N ASN A 136 13.81 37.04 -30.63
CA ASN A 136 15.03 37.85 -30.58
C ASN A 136 16.03 37.45 -31.67
N GLN A 137 16.19 36.15 -31.95
CA GLN A 137 17.02 35.67 -33.06
C GLN A 137 16.48 36.17 -34.41
N GLU A 138 15.18 36.09 -34.66
CA GLU A 138 14.56 36.62 -35.88
C GLU A 138 14.79 38.13 -36.03
N ARG A 139 14.51 38.91 -34.98
CA ARG A 139 14.77 40.36 -34.97
C ARG A 139 16.25 40.69 -35.19
N TYR A 140 17.14 39.88 -34.63
CA TYR A 140 18.57 40.03 -34.78
C TYR A 140 19.00 39.74 -36.22
N MET A 141 18.50 38.67 -36.83
CA MET A 141 18.75 38.32 -38.23
C MET A 141 18.22 39.39 -39.18
N ASP A 142 17.02 39.91 -38.94
CA ASP A 142 16.44 41.01 -39.72
C ASP A 142 17.29 42.28 -39.66
N LYS A 143 17.78 42.64 -38.46
CA LYS A 143 18.71 43.77 -38.29
C LYS A 143 20.04 43.50 -38.98
N SER A 144 20.57 42.28 -38.85
CA SER A 144 21.83 41.85 -39.48
C SER A 144 21.76 41.93 -41.01
N ASN A 145 20.62 41.53 -41.59
CA ASN A 145 20.38 41.55 -43.03
C ASN A 145 20.25 42.97 -43.61
N ARG A 146 19.89 43.96 -42.78
CA ARG A 146 19.83 45.39 -43.14
C ARG A 146 21.19 46.09 -43.06
N LEU A 147 22.23 45.44 -42.53
CA LEU A 147 23.58 45.99 -42.48
C LEU A 147 24.22 46.01 -43.88
N HIS A 148 25.16 46.94 -44.08
CA HIS A 148 25.95 47.00 -45.30
C HIS A 148 26.71 45.67 -45.53
N PRO A 149 26.81 45.13 -46.76
CA PRO A 149 27.36 43.80 -47.03
C PRO A 149 28.76 43.53 -46.46
N VAL A 150 29.60 44.56 -46.33
CA VAL A 150 30.94 44.47 -45.73
C VAL A 150 30.87 44.15 -44.24
N LEU A 151 29.95 44.79 -43.51
CA LEU A 151 29.75 44.57 -42.07
C LEU A 151 29.07 43.23 -41.77
N ARG A 152 28.23 42.76 -42.70
CA ARG A 152 27.57 41.45 -42.60
C ARG A 152 28.58 40.29 -42.61
N LYS A 153 29.62 40.36 -43.45
CA LYS A 153 30.65 39.31 -43.56
C LYS A 153 31.56 39.19 -42.34
N GLN A 154 31.77 40.28 -41.63
CA GLN A 154 32.61 40.30 -40.43
C GLN A 154 31.85 39.69 -39.24
N ARG A 155 30.56 40.02 -39.13
CA ARG A 155 29.67 39.52 -38.08
C ARG A 155 29.35 38.02 -38.17
N ILE A 156 29.12 37.51 -39.39
CA ILE A 156 28.89 36.06 -39.60
C ILE A 156 30.11 35.25 -39.11
N ARG A 157 31.32 35.77 -39.34
CA ARG A 157 32.56 35.13 -38.89
C ARG A 157 32.71 35.11 -37.36
N GLU A 158 32.20 36.13 -36.67
CA GLU A 158 32.19 36.21 -35.21
C GLU A 158 31.11 35.28 -34.61
N GLU A 159 29.95 35.15 -35.26
CA GLU A 159 28.87 34.23 -34.86
C GLU A 159 29.27 32.76 -35.01
N GLU A 160 29.93 32.39 -36.11
CA GLU A 160 30.49 31.04 -36.33
C GLU A 160 31.52 30.68 -35.24
N GLN A 161 32.29 31.65 -34.75
CA GLN A 161 33.23 31.44 -33.66
C GLN A 161 32.55 31.26 -32.31
N MET A 162 31.47 31.98 -32.03
CA MET A 162 30.73 31.82 -30.76
C MET A 162 29.94 30.51 -30.69
N GLN A 163 29.33 30.06 -31.80
CA GLN A 163 28.65 28.75 -31.85
C GLN A 163 29.63 27.60 -31.60
N LEU A 164 30.83 27.66 -32.18
CA LEU A 164 31.90 26.69 -31.92
C LEU A 164 32.32 26.65 -30.44
N LEU A 165 32.30 27.78 -29.74
CA LEU A 165 32.59 27.85 -28.30
C LEU A 165 31.44 27.30 -27.43
N GLU A 166 30.19 27.46 -27.86
CA GLU A 166 29.00 26.97 -27.16
C GLU A 166 28.86 25.44 -27.29
N ASP A 167 29.18 24.89 -28.47
CA ASP A 167 29.21 23.44 -28.72
C ASP A 167 30.31 22.73 -27.91
N ILE A 168 31.49 23.35 -27.73
CA ILE A 168 32.58 22.82 -26.89
C ILE A 168 32.17 22.75 -25.40
N CYS A 169 31.27 23.63 -24.94
CA CYS A 169 30.80 23.63 -23.54
C CYS A 169 29.64 22.65 -23.28
N TYR A 170 28.87 22.27 -24.30
CA TYR A 170 27.73 21.35 -24.16
C TYR A 170 28.06 19.87 -24.39
N GLU A 171 29.20 19.54 -25.01
CA GLU A 171 29.66 18.15 -25.18
C GLU A 171 30.35 17.55 -23.93
N SER A 172 30.45 18.29 -22.82
CA SER A 172 31.26 17.88 -21.67
C SER A 172 30.48 17.25 -20.50
N ASP A 173 29.20 16.93 -20.66
CA ASP A 173 28.35 16.41 -19.56
C ASP A 173 28.02 14.91 -19.65
N ASP A 174 28.43 14.21 -20.70
CA ASP A 174 28.21 12.76 -20.87
C ASP A 174 29.53 12.04 -21.15
N ASP A 175 30.44 11.97 -20.17
CA ASP A 175 31.22 10.76 -19.84
C ASP A 175 32.39 11.05 -18.88
N GLU A 176 32.52 10.15 -17.91
CA GLU A 176 33.67 9.92 -17.03
C GLU A 176 33.99 10.91 -15.90
N LEU A 177 33.87 10.35 -14.69
CA LEU A 177 34.67 10.61 -13.51
C LEU A 177 36.16 10.83 -13.88
N SER A 178 36.53 12.08 -14.18
CA SER A 178 37.94 12.46 -14.29
C SER A 178 38.20 13.69 -13.42
N SER A 179 39.04 13.45 -12.42
CA SER A 179 39.54 14.47 -11.52
C SER A 179 40.28 15.53 -12.32
N ASN A 180 39.78 16.77 -12.32
CA ASN A 180 40.55 17.97 -12.00
C ASN A 180 39.72 19.26 -12.18
N SER A 181 39.64 20.05 -11.09
CA SER A 181 39.43 21.51 -11.09
C SER A 181 38.08 22.03 -11.63
N SER A 182 37.14 22.42 -10.78
CA SER A 182 37.26 23.69 -10.06
C SER A 182 36.38 23.76 -8.80
N ALA A 183 36.75 24.65 -7.89
CA ALA A 183 36.38 24.67 -6.49
C ALA A 183 34.86 24.63 -6.19
N ILE A 184 34.37 23.46 -5.79
CA ILE A 184 33.15 23.34 -4.96
C ILE A 184 33.52 23.80 -3.54
N PRO A 185 32.73 24.67 -2.88
CA PRO A 185 32.97 25.04 -1.50
C PRO A 185 32.96 23.77 -0.62
N SER A 186 34.10 23.44 -0.02
CA SER A 186 34.37 22.21 0.74
C SER A 186 33.37 21.89 1.86
N LYS A 187 32.52 22.85 2.24
CA LYS A 187 31.42 22.69 3.19
C LYS A 187 30.21 21.96 2.61
N LEU A 188 29.82 22.24 1.35
CA LEU A 188 28.67 21.59 0.70
C LEU A 188 28.96 20.11 0.40
N TYR A 189 30.18 19.80 -0.04
CA TYR A 189 30.58 18.42 -0.32
C TYR A 189 30.54 17.52 0.93
N ARG A 190 31.02 18.03 2.08
CA ARG A 190 30.91 17.33 3.37
C ARG A 190 29.46 17.19 3.86
N GLN A 191 28.61 18.18 3.58
CA GLN A 191 27.21 18.19 4.00
C GLN A 191 26.36 17.17 3.21
N ILE A 192 26.76 16.84 1.98
CA ILE A 192 26.06 15.88 1.11
C ILE A 192 26.64 14.46 1.24
N GLN A 193 27.94 14.29 1.47
CA GLN A 193 28.55 12.96 1.65
C GLN A 193 28.08 12.21 2.92
N ALA A 194 27.86 12.93 4.02
CA ALA A 194 27.41 12.32 5.27
C ALA A 194 26.02 11.65 5.15
N PRO A 195 24.97 12.29 4.58
CA PRO A 195 23.69 11.63 4.36
C PRO A 195 23.75 10.53 3.29
N LEU A 196 24.53 10.69 2.20
CA LEU A 196 24.68 9.63 1.18
C LEU A 196 25.29 8.35 1.76
N SER A 197 26.35 8.46 2.58
CA SER A 197 26.94 7.30 3.25
C SER A 197 26.01 6.63 4.28
N ARG A 198 25.02 7.37 4.81
CA ARG A 198 23.97 6.80 5.67
C ARG A 198 22.92 6.07 4.85
N ILE A 199 22.55 6.62 3.69
CA ILE A 199 21.62 5.99 2.75
C ILE A 199 22.21 4.65 2.26
N ASP A 200 23.48 4.63 1.85
CA ASP A 200 24.15 3.39 1.43
C ASP A 200 24.15 2.33 2.53
N LYS A 201 24.41 2.71 3.78
CA LYS A 201 24.37 1.79 4.93
C LYS A 201 22.96 1.25 5.21
N THR A 202 21.92 2.03 4.93
CA THR A 202 20.53 1.57 5.06
C THR A 202 20.06 0.71 3.89
N LEU A 203 20.63 0.90 2.70
CA LEU A 203 20.28 0.13 1.50
C LEU A 203 20.92 -1.27 1.49
N GLN A 204 22.11 -1.42 2.07
CA GLN A 204 22.80 -2.72 2.18
C GLN A 204 21.93 -3.87 2.75
N PRO A 205 21.24 -3.72 3.90
CA PRO A 205 20.36 -4.79 4.40
C PRO A 205 19.12 -5.03 3.52
N ILE A 206 18.65 -4.02 2.78
CA ILE A 206 17.52 -4.17 1.83
C ILE A 206 17.96 -5.02 0.63
N ILE A 207 19.14 -4.74 0.09
CA ILE A 207 19.75 -5.52 -1.01
C ILE A 207 19.94 -6.97 -0.57
N GLN A 208 20.46 -7.22 0.64
CA GLN A 208 20.62 -8.58 1.18
C GLN A 208 19.29 -9.33 1.38
N LEU A 209 18.21 -8.62 1.72
CA LEU A 209 16.88 -9.22 1.82
C LEU A 209 16.30 -9.55 0.44
N GLN A 210 16.58 -8.73 -0.55
CA GLN A 210 16.15 -8.94 -1.92
C GLN A 210 16.83 -10.17 -2.54
N GLU A 211 18.15 -10.31 -2.34
CA GLU A 211 18.90 -11.51 -2.73
C GLU A 211 18.35 -12.78 -2.07
N LYS A 212 17.99 -12.72 -0.78
CA LYS A 212 17.37 -13.87 -0.07
C LYS A 212 15.98 -14.19 -0.58
N LEU A 213 15.20 -13.20 -1.00
CA LEU A 213 13.88 -13.40 -1.62
C LEU A 213 14.01 -14.07 -2.99
N ASP A 214 15.00 -13.66 -3.78
CA ASP A 214 15.32 -14.26 -5.08
C ASP A 214 15.82 -15.71 -4.92
N GLU A 215 16.61 -16.00 -3.89
CA GLU A 215 17.04 -17.36 -3.56
C GLU A 215 15.85 -18.24 -3.09
N LEU A 216 14.93 -17.70 -2.29
CA LEU A 216 13.76 -18.44 -1.82
C LEU A 216 12.73 -18.69 -2.94
N THR A 217 12.56 -17.74 -3.86
CA THR A 217 11.67 -17.89 -5.02
C THR A 217 12.22 -18.92 -6.01
N THR A 218 13.52 -18.92 -6.27
CA THR A 218 14.16 -19.98 -7.07
C THR A 218 14.09 -21.35 -6.37
N LEU A 219 14.24 -21.42 -5.05
CA LEU A 219 14.02 -22.66 -4.28
C LEU A 219 12.55 -23.14 -4.31
N LEU A 220 11.58 -22.23 -4.30
CA LEU A 220 10.16 -22.57 -4.46
C LEU A 220 9.86 -23.11 -5.85
N HIS A 221 10.40 -22.48 -6.90
CA HIS A 221 10.24 -22.96 -8.28
C HIS A 221 10.89 -24.32 -8.50
N THR A 222 12.07 -24.57 -7.93
CA THR A 222 12.75 -25.88 -8.02
C THR A 222 12.07 -26.97 -7.19
N LYS A 223 11.41 -26.63 -6.08
CA LYS A 223 10.57 -27.59 -5.33
C LYS A 223 9.22 -27.84 -6.01
N ALA A 224 8.64 -26.85 -6.68
CA ALA A 224 7.41 -27.02 -7.46
C ALA A 224 7.62 -27.94 -8.67
N THR A 225 8.81 -27.93 -9.29
CA THR A 225 9.14 -28.80 -10.43
C THR A 225 9.60 -30.21 -10.04
N LYS A 226 9.87 -30.48 -8.75
CA LYS A 226 10.30 -31.79 -8.23
C LYS A 226 9.21 -32.60 -7.53
N LEU A 227 7.95 -32.18 -7.57
CA LEU A 227 6.83 -33.03 -7.12
C LEU A 227 6.54 -34.12 -8.18
N PRO A 228 6.66 -35.41 -7.85
CA PRO A 228 6.26 -36.46 -8.75
C PRO A 228 4.74 -36.60 -8.71
N GLY A 229 4.10 -36.31 -9.85
CA GLY A 229 2.72 -36.68 -10.12
C GLY A 229 1.70 -35.55 -10.00
N HIS A 230 1.43 -34.86 -11.11
CA HIS A 230 0.05 -34.62 -11.53
C HIS A 230 -0.05 -34.35 -13.04
N VAL A 231 -0.24 -35.44 -13.78
CA VAL A 231 -1.04 -35.62 -15.01
C VAL A 231 -1.29 -34.36 -15.87
N ASP A 232 -0.62 -34.34 -17.02
CA ASP A 232 -1.01 -33.65 -18.24
C ASP A 232 -2.40 -34.10 -18.72
N GLN A 233 -3.42 -33.26 -18.54
CA GLN A 233 -4.65 -33.33 -19.33
C GLN A 233 -5.24 -31.93 -19.48
N THR A 234 -4.96 -31.25 -20.61
CA THR A 234 -6.04 -30.57 -21.36
C THR A 234 -5.81 -30.68 -22.86
N SER A 235 -6.61 -31.58 -23.40
CA SER A 235 -6.85 -31.91 -24.80
C SER A 235 -7.08 -30.71 -25.72
N LYS A 236 -6.34 -30.77 -26.83
CA LYS A 236 -6.74 -30.49 -28.23
C LYS A 236 -8.23 -30.15 -28.44
N LYS A 237 -8.50 -28.94 -28.95
CA LYS A 237 -9.67 -28.63 -29.78
C LYS A 237 -9.40 -27.41 -30.70
N LYS A 238 -8.97 -27.67 -31.94
CA LYS A 238 -9.13 -26.79 -33.12
C LYS A 238 -9.37 -27.72 -34.32
N GLN A 239 -10.64 -27.92 -34.65
CA GLN A 239 -11.33 -27.33 -35.80
C GLN A 239 -10.72 -27.76 -37.15
N LYS A 240 -11.36 -28.78 -37.73
CA LYS A 240 -11.35 -29.07 -39.16
C LYS A 240 -12.00 -27.88 -39.88
N ASN A 241 -11.30 -27.29 -40.84
CA ASN A 241 -11.90 -26.62 -41.99
C ASN A 241 -11.21 -27.23 -43.23
N ASN A 242 -11.96 -28.04 -43.96
CA ASN A 242 -11.62 -28.48 -45.30
C ASN A 242 -12.37 -27.58 -46.30
N PHE A 243 -11.64 -27.13 -47.31
CA PHE A 243 -12.10 -26.85 -48.68
C PHE A 243 -10.88 -27.09 -49.58
N PRO A 244 -11.03 -27.49 -50.86
CA PRO A 244 -12.21 -27.98 -51.58
C PRO A 244 -12.25 -29.52 -51.70
#